data_AF-A0A521SBD9-F1
#
_entry.id   AF-A0A521SBD9-F1
#
_cell.length_a   1.000
_cell.length_b   1.000
_cell.length_c   1.000
_cell.angle_alpha   90.00
_cell.angle_beta   90.00
_cell.angle_gamma   90.00
#
_symmetry.space_group_name_H-M   'P 1'
#
loop_
_entity.id
_entity.type
_entity.pdbx_description
1 polymer ?
#
loop_
_entity_poly.entity_id
_entity_poly.type
_entity_poly.pdbx_seq_one_letter_code
_entity_poly.pdbx_strand_id
1 'polypeptide(L)'
;MKDLEKDVYQHLKDRRWDTLRPVDIAKSIMIEGAELLELFQWENLSLEDVRKNPEKVQQIKKELADVLIYALEMSVLLNLDTEQIVREKLAHVAKKYPAELMRNRTEEPGTESMYWQIKKEYREKGLS
;
A
#
# COMPACT_ATOMS: atom_id res chain seq x y z
N MET A 1 7.67 5.99 -13.66
CA MET A 1 6.21 6.06 -13.45
C MET A 1 5.51 7.23 -14.16
N LYS A 2 6.25 8.08 -14.90
CA LYS A 2 5.76 9.36 -15.44
C LYS A 2 4.57 9.26 -16.40
N ASP A 3 4.54 8.24 -17.25
CA ASP A 3 3.43 8.04 -18.18
C ASP A 3 2.12 7.73 -17.45
N LEU A 4 2.19 6.86 -16.43
CA LEU A 4 1.03 6.53 -15.60
C LEU A 4 0.56 7.74 -14.77
N GLU A 5 1.48 8.51 -14.19
CA GLU A 5 1.16 9.77 -13.49
C GLU A 5 0.43 10.76 -14.42
N LYS A 6 0.85 10.83 -15.69
CA LYS A 6 0.22 11.67 -16.71
C LYS A 6 -1.19 11.17 -17.06
N ASP A 7 -1.37 9.86 -17.22
CA ASP A 7 -2.68 9.27 -17.50
C ASP A 7 -3.66 9.53 -16.34
N VAL A 8 -3.20 9.38 -15.09
CA VAL A 8 -3.96 9.71 -13.88
C VAL A 8 -4.31 11.19 -13.83
N TYR A 9 -3.36 12.07 -14.13
CA TYR A 9 -3.63 13.51 -14.19
C TYR A 9 -4.69 13.86 -15.23
N GLN A 10 -4.61 13.26 -16.42
CA GLN A 10 -5.61 13.47 -17.46
C GLN A 10 -6.98 12.95 -17.03
N HIS A 11 -7.03 11.78 -16.39
CA HIS A 11 -8.26 11.20 -15.84
C HIS A 11 -8.97 12.14 -14.86
N LEU A 12 -8.19 12.76 -13.95
CA LEU A 12 -8.68 13.76 -13.00
C LEU A 12 -9.19 15.01 -13.73
N LYS A 13 -8.41 15.53 -14.68
CA LYS A 13 -8.77 16.73 -15.46
C LYS A 13 -10.05 16.56 -16.26
N ASP A 14 -10.22 15.42 -16.92
CA ASP A 14 -11.41 15.12 -17.73
C ASP A 14 -12.71 15.16 -16.91
N ARG A 15 -12.59 14.93 -15.60
CA ARG A 15 -13.72 14.91 -14.64
C ARG A 15 -13.77 16.15 -13.74
N ARG A 16 -12.84 17.09 -13.91
CA ARG A 16 -12.64 18.26 -13.03
C ARG A 16 -12.37 17.88 -11.56
N TRP A 17 -11.76 16.70 -11.36
CA TRP A 17 -11.34 16.18 -10.07
C TRP A 17 -9.95 16.66 -9.65
N ASP A 18 -9.29 17.46 -10.48
CA ASP A 18 -8.03 18.15 -10.18
C ASP A 18 -8.16 19.22 -9.06
N THR A 19 -9.34 19.35 -8.46
CA THR A 19 -9.66 20.26 -7.35
C THR A 19 -10.05 19.53 -6.06
N LEU A 20 -10.00 18.20 -6.05
CA LEU A 20 -10.26 17.41 -4.85
C LEU A 20 -9.26 17.74 -3.74
N ARG A 21 -9.73 17.80 -2.49
CA ARG A 21 -8.85 18.09 -1.35
C ARG A 21 -8.13 16.80 -0.96
N PRO A 22 -6.92 16.88 -0.37
CA PRO A 22 -6.21 15.69 0.11
C PRO A 22 -7.04 14.84 1.08
N VAL A 23 -7.88 15.46 1.92
CA VAL A 23 -8.77 14.72 2.83
C VAL A 23 -9.82 13.87 2.10
N ASP A 24 -10.25 14.28 0.91
CA ASP A 24 -11.23 13.55 0.12
C ASP A 24 -10.58 12.30 -0.48
N ILE A 25 -9.38 12.43 -1.04
CA ILE A 25 -8.59 11.30 -1.56
C ILE A 25 -8.19 10.33 -0.43
N ALA A 26 -7.79 10.86 0.74
CA ALA A 26 -7.45 10.02 1.90
C ALA A 26 -8.63 9.17 2.37
N LYS A 27 -9.86 9.71 2.30
CA LYS A 27 -11.08 8.92 2.59
C LYS A 27 -11.27 7.83 1.54
N SER A 28 -11.12 8.13 0.25
CA SER A 28 -11.23 7.13 -0.80
C SER A 28 -10.23 5.99 -0.62
N ILE A 29 -8.96 6.29 -0.34
CA ILE A 29 -7.94 5.26 -0.03
C ILE A 29 -8.39 4.34 1.10
N MET A 30 -8.98 4.89 2.16
CA MET A 30 -9.45 4.09 3.29
C MET A 30 -10.70 3.26 2.96
N ILE A 31 -11.60 3.78 2.13
CA ILE A 31 -12.80 3.06 1.68
C ILE A 31 -12.38 1.87 0.82
N GLU A 32 -11.58 2.10 -0.23
CA GLU A 32 -11.11 1.00 -1.11
C GLU A 32 -10.20 0.02 -0.36
N GLY A 33 -9.43 0.52 0.62
CA GLY A 33 -8.65 -0.34 1.52
C GLY A 33 -9.54 -1.25 2.37
N ALA A 34 -10.74 -0.78 2.76
CA ALA A 34 -11.72 -1.59 3.46
C ALA A 34 -12.42 -2.59 2.51
N GLU A 35 -12.71 -2.22 1.27
CA GLU A 35 -13.23 -3.16 0.24
C GLU A 35 -12.22 -4.29 -0.04
N LEU A 36 -10.93 -3.95 -0.18
CA LEU A 36 -9.86 -4.94 -0.31
C LEU A 36 -9.79 -5.87 0.91
N LEU A 37 -9.98 -5.33 2.11
CA LEU A 37 -10.00 -6.11 3.35
C LEU A 37 -11.22 -7.04 3.42
N GLU A 38 -12.39 -6.60 2.93
CA GLU A 38 -13.64 -7.37 2.93
C GLU A 38 -13.50 -8.72 2.22
N LEU A 39 -12.63 -8.81 1.21
CA LEU A 39 -12.32 -10.06 0.50
C LEU A 39 -11.79 -11.18 1.40
N PHE A 40 -11.32 -10.84 2.61
CA PHE A 40 -10.76 -11.75 3.61
C PHE A 40 -11.59 -11.80 4.91
N GLN A 41 -12.76 -11.16 4.96
CA GLN A 41 -13.54 -11.00 6.19
C GLN A 41 -13.89 -12.33 6.87
N TRP A 42 -14.13 -13.38 6.08
CA TRP A 42 -14.63 -14.68 6.55
C TRP A 42 -13.62 -15.82 6.45
N GLU A 43 -12.43 -15.56 5.91
CA GLU A 43 -11.44 -16.59 5.60
C GLU A 43 -10.01 -16.07 5.74
N ASN A 44 -9.17 -16.85 6.42
CA ASN A 44 -7.73 -16.60 6.52
C ASN A 44 -7.01 -17.40 5.43
N LEU A 45 -7.03 -16.88 4.20
CA LEU A 45 -6.39 -17.53 3.06
C LEU A 45 -4.87 -17.34 3.08
N SER A 46 -4.12 -18.41 2.84
CA SER A 46 -2.69 -18.29 2.56
C SER A 46 -2.44 -17.71 1.17
N LEU A 47 -1.22 -17.23 0.91
CA LEU A 47 -0.81 -16.79 -0.43
C LEU A 47 -1.02 -17.87 -1.49
N GLU A 48 -0.80 -19.13 -1.13
CA GLU A 48 -0.95 -20.27 -2.04
C GLU A 48 -2.43 -20.55 -2.35
N ASP A 49 -3.31 -20.44 -1.35
CA ASP A 49 -4.76 -20.59 -1.54
C ASP A 49 -5.30 -19.51 -2.48
N VAL A 50 -4.88 -18.26 -2.29
CA VAL A 50 -5.26 -17.15 -3.18
C VAL A 50 -4.74 -17.39 -4.60
N ARG A 51 -3.47 -17.78 -4.77
CA ARG A 51 -2.87 -17.99 -6.09
C ARG A 51 -3.54 -19.11 -6.89
N LYS A 52 -4.08 -20.13 -6.21
CA LYS A 52 -4.83 -21.23 -6.84
C LYS A 52 -6.28 -20.89 -7.16
N ASN A 53 -6.79 -19.74 -6.73
CA ASN A 53 -8.14 -19.29 -6.98
C ASN A 53 -8.15 -18.07 -7.93
N PRO A 54 -8.34 -18.29 -9.25
CA PRO A 54 -8.35 -17.21 -10.23
C PRO A 54 -9.41 -16.14 -9.98
N GLU A 55 -10.57 -16.53 -9.47
CA GLU A 55 -11.66 -15.61 -9.16
C GLU A 55 -11.28 -14.66 -8.02
N LYS A 56 -10.72 -15.20 -6.93
CA LYS A 56 -10.21 -14.38 -5.82
C LYS A 56 -9.08 -13.44 -6.27
N VAL A 57 -8.19 -13.90 -7.15
CA VAL A 57 -7.15 -13.03 -7.75
C VAL A 57 -7.77 -11.88 -8.54
N GLN A 58 -8.84 -12.10 -9.31
CA GLN A 58 -9.52 -11.01 -10.01
C GLN A 58 -10.19 -10.02 -9.06
N GLN A 59 -10.84 -10.51 -7.99
CA GLN A 59 -11.43 -9.65 -6.96
C GLN A 59 -10.36 -8.78 -6.29
N ILE A 60 -9.24 -9.38 -5.84
CA ILE A 60 -8.11 -8.65 -5.24
C ILE A 60 -7.54 -7.64 -6.24
N LYS A 61 -7.37 -8.03 -7.50
CA LYS A 61 -6.84 -7.14 -8.54
C LYS A 61 -7.71 -5.89 -8.70
N LYS A 62 -9.03 -6.02 -8.62
CA LYS A 62 -9.96 -4.89 -8.70
C LYS A 62 -9.74 -3.92 -7.54
N GLU A 63 -9.94 -4.37 -6.29
CA GLU A 63 -9.89 -3.43 -5.16
C GLU A 63 -8.46 -2.92 -4.89
N LEU A 64 -7.44 -3.72 -5.17
CA LEU A 64 -6.05 -3.27 -5.11
C LEU A 64 -5.75 -2.19 -6.16
N ALA A 65 -6.33 -2.28 -7.36
CA ALA A 65 -6.16 -1.24 -8.37
C ALA A 65 -6.80 0.07 -7.90
N ASP A 66 -7.97 0.02 -7.28
CA ASP A 66 -8.66 1.21 -6.76
C ASP A 66 -7.84 1.90 -5.65
N VAL A 67 -7.28 1.13 -4.69
CA VAL A 67 -6.34 1.65 -3.68
C VAL A 67 -5.12 2.32 -4.33
N LEU A 68 -4.52 1.69 -5.34
CA LEU A 68 -3.35 2.21 -6.02
C LEU A 68 -3.66 3.48 -6.83
N ILE A 69 -4.82 3.54 -7.49
CA ILE A 69 -5.26 4.71 -8.25
C ILE A 69 -5.41 5.91 -7.31
N TYR A 70 -6.15 5.79 -6.20
CA TYR A 70 -6.28 6.93 -5.28
C TYR A 70 -4.96 7.34 -4.62
N ALA A 71 -4.06 6.39 -4.35
CA ALA A 71 -2.71 6.71 -3.88
C ALA A 71 -1.90 7.49 -4.93
N LEU A 72 -2.02 7.12 -6.22
CA LEU A 72 -1.41 7.84 -7.33
C LEU A 72 -2.04 9.23 -7.50
N GLU A 73 -3.36 9.34 -7.45
CA GLU A 73 -4.08 10.63 -7.52
C GLU A 73 -3.59 11.59 -6.44
N MET A 74 -3.44 11.11 -5.19
CA MET A 74 -2.87 11.90 -4.10
C MET A 74 -1.48 12.44 -4.46
N SER A 75 -0.60 11.57 -4.97
CA SER A 75 0.76 11.97 -5.33
C SER A 75 0.78 12.99 -6.48
N VAL A 76 -0.07 12.81 -7.48
CA VAL A 76 -0.21 13.70 -8.64
C VAL A 76 -0.75 15.07 -8.22
N LEU A 77 -1.82 15.12 -7.43
CA LEU A 77 -2.43 16.36 -6.93
C LEU A 77 -1.48 17.17 -6.04
N LEU A 78 -0.62 16.48 -5.28
CA LEU A 78 0.40 17.10 -4.44
C LEU A 78 1.72 17.36 -5.17
N ASN A 79 1.80 17.07 -6.48
CA ASN A 79 3.00 17.22 -7.30
C ASN A 79 4.23 16.50 -6.71
N LEU A 80 4.01 15.29 -6.20
CA LEU A 80 5.05 14.41 -5.69
C LEU A 80 5.56 13.50 -6.82
N ASP A 81 6.85 13.17 -6.80
CA ASP A 81 7.39 12.12 -7.64
C ASP A 81 7.09 10.76 -7.00
N THR A 82 6.10 10.03 -7.55
CA THR A 82 5.62 8.79 -6.94
C THR A 82 6.72 7.73 -6.89
N GLU A 83 7.55 7.63 -7.93
CA GLU A 83 8.65 6.68 -7.98
C GLU A 83 9.69 6.98 -6.91
N GLN A 84 10.05 8.26 -6.76
CA GLN A 84 11.01 8.70 -5.75
C GLN A 84 10.52 8.39 -4.34
N ILE A 85 9.29 8.77 -3.97
CA ILE A 85 8.77 8.54 -2.60
C ILE A 85 8.72 7.05 -2.26
N VAL A 86 8.40 6.19 -3.23
CA VAL A 86 8.38 4.74 -3.04
C VAL A 86 9.80 4.21 -2.84
N ARG A 87 10.76 4.64 -3.67
CA ARG A 87 12.17 4.21 -3.56
C ARG A 87 12.80 4.64 -2.23
N GLU A 88 12.54 5.87 -1.81
CA GLU A 88 13.00 6.39 -0.51
C GLU A 88 12.41 5.59 0.65
N LYS A 89 11.10 5.30 0.60
CA LYS A 89 10.46 4.49 1.64
C LYS A 89 11.00 3.05 1.65
N LEU A 90 11.24 2.44 0.48
CA LEU A 90 11.84 1.11 0.39
C LEU A 90 13.26 1.07 0.98
N ALA A 91 14.09 2.08 0.70
CA ALA A 91 15.42 2.19 1.28
C ALA A 91 15.37 2.37 2.81
N HIS A 92 14.42 3.17 3.31
CA HIS A 92 14.18 3.30 4.76
C HIS A 92 13.72 1.98 5.39
N VAL A 93 12.79 1.27 4.75
CA VAL A 93 12.28 -0.04 5.19
C VAL A 93 13.40 -1.08 5.19
N ALA A 94 14.27 -1.10 4.19
CA ALA A 94 15.41 -2.02 4.13
C ALA A 94 16.43 -1.78 5.26
N LYS A 95 16.66 -0.51 5.63
CA LYS A 95 17.50 -0.15 6.78
C LYS A 95 16.83 -0.53 8.11
N LYS A 96 15.52 -0.28 8.23
CA LYS A 96 14.73 -0.60 9.42
C LYS A 96 14.58 -2.11 9.62
N TYR A 97 14.43 -2.85 8.54
CA TYR A 97 14.20 -4.29 8.54
C TYR A 97 15.20 -5.02 7.61
N PRO A 98 16.47 -5.18 8.03
CA PRO A 98 17.51 -5.82 7.22
C PRO A 98 17.14 -7.26 6.80
N ALA A 99 17.36 -7.59 5.52
CA ALA A 99 16.95 -8.88 4.94
C ALA A 99 17.56 -10.10 5.64
N GLU A 100 18.78 -10.01 6.18
CA GLU A 100 19.42 -11.08 6.94
C GLU A 100 18.67 -11.38 8.24
N LEU A 101 18.27 -10.33 8.97
CA LEU A 101 17.46 -10.45 10.18
C LEU A 101 16.05 -10.95 9.86
N MET A 102 15.50 -10.58 8.70
CA MET A 102 14.15 -11.02 8.30
C MET A 102 14.10 -12.47 7.83
N ARG A 103 15.15 -12.98 7.18
CA ARG A 103 15.18 -14.34 6.62
C ARG A 103 15.27 -15.44 7.69
N ASN A 104 15.89 -15.15 8.82
CA ASN A 104 16.11 -16.14 9.89
C ASN A 104 14.92 -16.24 10.87
N ARG A 105 13.75 -15.72 10.49
CA ARG A 105 12.53 -15.79 11.31
C ARG A 105 11.92 -17.18 11.19
N THR A 106 11.75 -17.84 12.33
CA THR A 106 11.03 -19.12 12.46
C THR A 106 9.56 -18.93 12.83
N GLU A 107 9.16 -17.70 13.17
CA GLU A 107 7.81 -17.37 13.62
C GLU A 107 6.99 -16.71 12.51
N GLU A 108 5.68 -16.99 12.51
CA GLU A 108 4.73 -16.34 11.60
C GLU A 108 4.71 -14.82 11.79
N PRO A 109 4.58 -14.03 10.72
CA PRO A 109 4.42 -12.58 10.83
C PRO A 109 3.17 -12.23 11.67
N GLY A 110 3.36 -11.69 12.88
CA GLY A 110 2.25 -11.20 13.71
C GLY A 110 2.30 -11.58 15.19
N THR A 111 2.97 -12.66 15.56
CA THR A 111 3.31 -12.99 16.97
C THR A 111 4.54 -12.19 17.43
N GLU A 112 4.88 -12.19 18.73
CA GLU A 112 5.96 -11.41 19.42
C GLU A 112 7.39 -11.50 18.83
N SER A 113 7.51 -11.88 17.57
CA SER A 113 8.67 -11.82 16.72
C SER A 113 9.43 -10.49 16.81
N MET A 114 10.73 -10.59 16.57
CA MET A 114 11.70 -9.50 16.35
C MET A 114 11.20 -8.33 15.47
N TYR A 115 10.14 -8.51 14.68
CA TYR A 115 9.51 -7.45 13.88
C TYR A 115 8.80 -6.43 14.78
N TRP A 116 8.04 -6.90 15.76
CA TRP A 116 7.34 -6.01 16.70
C TRP A 116 8.30 -5.26 17.61
N GLN A 117 9.41 -5.89 18.00
CA GLN A 117 10.46 -5.25 18.79
C GLN A 117 11.08 -4.06 18.03
N ILE A 118 11.55 -4.30 16.80
CA ILE A 118 12.08 -3.24 15.92
C ILE A 118 11.02 -2.15 15.68
N LYS A 119 9.78 -2.55 15.40
CA LYS A 119 8.68 -1.60 15.12
C LYS A 119 8.33 -0.75 16.35
N LYS A 120 8.40 -1.31 17.56
CA LYS A 120 8.18 -0.60 18.83
C LYS A 120 9.32 0.40 19.08
N GLU A 121 10.56 -0.04 18.97
CA GLU A 121 11.75 0.80 19.15
C GLU A 121 11.76 2.02 18.19
N TYR A 122 11.45 1.80 16.91
CA TYR A 122 11.38 2.90 15.94
C TYR A 122 10.23 3.88 16.24
N ARG A 123 9.11 3.40 16.79
CA ARG A 123 8.00 4.28 17.19
C ARG A 123 8.37 5.12 18.41
N GLU A 124 9.03 4.52 19.40
CA GLU A 124 9.53 5.22 20.59
C GLU A 124 10.57 6.29 20.24
N LYS A 125 11.41 6.05 19.23
CA LYS A 125 12.42 7.02 18.74
C LYS A 125 11.87 8.06 17.75
N GLY A 126 10.58 8.01 17.38
CA GLY A 126 9.99 8.92 16.39
C GLY A 126 10.50 8.73 14.95
N LEU A 127 11.06 7.56 14.63
CA LEU A 127 11.65 7.22 13.33
C LEU A 127 10.69 6.42 12.42
N SER A 128 9.40 6.39 12.77
CA SER A 128 8.36 5.56 12.14
C SER A 128 7.94 6.07 10.77
#